data_AF-A0A7W6X2F3-F1
#
_entry.id   AF-A0A7W6X2F3-F1
#
_cell.length_a   1.000
_cell.length_b   1.000
_cell.length_c   1.000
_cell.angle_alpha   90.00
_cell.angle_beta   90.00
_cell.angle_gamma   90.00
#
_symmetry.space_group_name_H-M   'P 1'
#
loop_
_entity.id
_entity.type
_entity.pdbx_description
1 polymer ?
#
loop_
_entity_poly.entity_id
_entity_poly.type
_entity_poly.pdbx_seq_one_letter_code
_entity_poly.pdbx_strand_id
1 'polypeptide(L)'
;MKVAIVIAGLIVVAVAALVAIQPSFLKPASLALVKKSDIFGFSPGMTFDETSKLVSQRRYLCRRSRDSYTFECDINGAKVTVDSEEVDARHPIWRVKAELNNPGAQDAAVKSISDQFNAQPIKEREGWTWIVGRGLKLSYDGLALDLVDEAAEARLRKEEAKR
;
A
#
# COMPACT_ATOMS: atom_id res chain seq x y z
N MET A 1 -14.66 -49.21 -5.08
CA MET A 1 -13.39 -48.64 -4.56
C MET A 1 -12.62 -47.77 -5.57
N LYS A 2 -12.58 -48.07 -6.89
CA LYS A 2 -11.86 -47.24 -7.88
C LYS A 2 -12.48 -45.85 -8.16
N VAL A 3 -13.81 -45.72 -8.10
CA VAL A 3 -14.52 -44.47 -8.46
C VAL A 3 -14.27 -43.35 -7.44
N ALA A 4 -14.11 -43.66 -6.16
CA ALA A 4 -13.86 -42.66 -5.12
C ALA A 4 -12.49 -41.97 -5.26
N ILE A 5 -11.46 -42.71 -5.69
CA ILE A 5 -10.10 -42.17 -5.90
C ILE A 5 -10.09 -41.23 -7.11
N VAL A 6 -10.84 -41.56 -8.16
CA VAL A 6 -10.95 -40.72 -9.37
C VAL A 6 -11.68 -39.41 -9.06
N ILE A 7 -12.74 -39.45 -8.24
CA ILE A 7 -13.48 -38.25 -7.82
C ILE A 7 -12.61 -37.37 -6.91
N ALA A 8 -11.88 -37.96 -5.95
CA ALA A 8 -10.96 -37.20 -5.10
C ALA A 8 -9.84 -36.54 -5.92
N GLY A 9 -9.28 -37.24 -6.91
CA GLY A 9 -8.27 -36.68 -7.82
C GLY A 9 -8.81 -35.52 -8.67
N LEU A 10 -10.04 -35.63 -9.18
CA LEU A 10 -10.69 -34.58 -9.97
C LEU A 10 -10.99 -33.31 -9.16
N ILE A 11 -11.35 -33.45 -7.88
CA ILE A 11 -11.60 -32.30 -7.00
C ILE A 11 -10.29 -31.55 -6.72
N VAL A 12 -9.18 -32.26 -6.47
CA VAL A 12 -7.87 -31.63 -6.22
C VAL A 12 -7.37 -30.88 -7.46
N VAL A 13 -7.57 -31.44 -8.66
CA VAL A 13 -7.20 -30.79 -9.92
C VAL A 13 -8.08 -29.57 -10.21
N ALA A 14 -9.39 -29.64 -9.92
CA ALA A 14 -10.30 -28.52 -10.11
C ALA A 14 -9.99 -27.34 -9.17
N VAL A 15 -9.62 -27.61 -7.91
CA VAL A 15 -9.20 -26.57 -6.96
C VAL A 15 -7.86 -25.93 -7.39
N ALA A 16 -6.90 -26.73 -7.84
CA ALA A 16 -5.62 -26.20 -8.35
C ALA A 16 -5.79 -25.34 -9.61
N ALA A 17 -6.71 -25.71 -10.50
CA ALA A 17 -7.05 -24.92 -11.69
C ALA A 17 -7.78 -23.62 -11.34
N LEU A 18 -8.68 -23.63 -10.34
CA LEU A 18 -9.34 -22.42 -9.85
C LEU A 18 -8.37 -21.42 -9.21
N VAL A 19 -7.34 -21.89 -8.48
CA VAL A 19 -6.29 -21.04 -7.91
C VAL A 19 -5.45 -20.37 -9.01
N ALA A 20 -5.27 -21.02 -10.16
CA ALA A 20 -4.50 -20.47 -11.27
C ALA A 20 -5.25 -19.42 -12.10
N ILE A 21 -6.59 -19.44 -12.10
CA ILE A 21 -7.42 -18.62 -13.01
C ILE A 21 -7.86 -17.29 -12.37
N GLN A 22 -7.84 -17.16 -11.04
CA GLN A 22 -8.11 -15.88 -10.37
C GLN A 22 -7.08 -15.58 -9.26
N PRO A 23 -5.92 -14.98 -9.59
CA PRO A 23 -4.94 -14.53 -8.59
C PRO A 23 -5.46 -13.42 -7.66
N SER A 24 -6.70 -12.96 -7.88
CA SER A 24 -7.37 -11.91 -7.11
C SER A 24 -7.97 -12.39 -5.78
N PHE A 25 -8.09 -13.71 -5.54
CA PHE A 25 -8.70 -14.25 -4.30
C PHE A 25 -7.74 -14.34 -3.10
N LEU A 26 -6.44 -14.18 -3.31
CA LEU A 26 -5.41 -14.22 -2.25
C LEU A 26 -4.80 -12.85 -1.94
N LYS A 27 -5.24 -11.79 -2.63
CA LYS A 27 -4.94 -10.43 -2.21
C LYS A 27 -5.96 -10.06 -1.13
N PRO A 28 -5.55 -9.56 0.05
CA PRO A 28 -6.46 -8.79 0.87
C PRO A 28 -7.13 -7.77 -0.06
N ALA A 29 -8.46 -7.66 -0.08
CA ALA A 29 -9.16 -6.77 -0.99
C ALA A 29 -8.68 -5.30 -0.86
N SER A 30 -8.14 -4.97 0.31
CA SER A 30 -7.45 -3.73 0.63
C SER A 30 -6.10 -3.54 -0.08
N LEU A 31 -5.43 -4.59 -0.56
CA LEU A 31 -4.13 -4.49 -1.23
C LEU A 31 -4.20 -4.79 -2.74
N ALA A 32 -5.40 -5.01 -3.28
CA ALA A 32 -5.57 -5.38 -4.69
C ALA A 32 -5.16 -4.27 -5.70
N LEU A 33 -5.06 -3.01 -5.26
CA LEU A 33 -4.88 -1.82 -6.11
C LEU A 33 -3.51 -1.14 -6.04
N VAL A 34 -2.59 -1.64 -5.21
CA VAL A 34 -1.22 -1.13 -5.06
C VAL A 34 -0.41 -1.56 -6.30
N LYS A 35 0.02 -0.61 -7.13
CA LYS A 35 0.93 -0.84 -8.27
C LYS A 35 2.37 -0.65 -7.81
N LYS A 36 3.32 -1.03 -8.68
CA LYS A 36 4.77 -1.32 -8.46
C LYS A 36 5.60 -0.33 -7.61
N SER A 37 5.04 0.78 -7.13
CA SER A 37 5.69 1.74 -6.23
C SER A 37 4.68 2.68 -5.54
N ASP A 38 3.40 2.31 -5.43
CA ASP A 38 2.34 3.19 -4.93
C ASP A 38 1.37 2.47 -3.99
N ILE A 39 0.77 3.20 -3.06
CA ILE A 39 -0.32 2.73 -2.21
C ILE A 39 -1.64 3.27 -2.81
N PHE A 40 -2.47 2.38 -3.36
CA PHE A 40 -3.72 2.73 -4.06
C PHE A 40 -3.57 3.73 -5.23
N GLY A 41 -2.39 3.82 -5.84
CA GLY A 41 -2.08 4.82 -6.85
C GLY A 41 -1.43 6.10 -6.33
N PHE A 42 -1.29 6.27 -5.01
CA PHE A 42 -0.56 7.38 -4.41
C PHE A 42 0.89 6.98 -4.14
N SER A 43 1.84 7.83 -4.53
CA SER A 43 3.27 7.59 -4.33
C SER A 43 3.96 8.89 -3.91
N PRO A 44 4.98 8.83 -3.03
CA PRO A 44 5.87 9.95 -2.85
C PRO A 44 6.48 10.42 -4.17
N GLY A 45 6.64 11.73 -4.33
CA GLY A 45 7.07 12.37 -5.58
C GLY A 45 5.91 12.86 -6.47
N MET A 46 4.67 12.41 -6.24
CA MET A 46 3.50 12.98 -6.92
C MET A 46 3.26 14.42 -6.47
N THR A 47 2.87 15.31 -7.38
CA THR A 47 2.44 16.66 -7.03
C THR A 47 1.03 16.67 -6.42
N PHE A 48 0.68 17.77 -5.75
CA PHE A 48 -0.67 17.97 -5.24
C PHE A 48 -1.73 17.95 -6.36
N ASP A 49 -1.44 18.52 -7.53
CA ASP A 49 -2.34 18.52 -8.69
C ASP A 49 -2.56 17.11 -9.25
N GLU A 50 -1.50 16.31 -9.39
CA GLU A 50 -1.61 14.90 -9.80
C GLU A 50 -2.43 14.09 -8.79
N THR A 51 -2.23 14.34 -7.49
CA THR A 51 -2.99 13.70 -6.42
C THR A 51 -4.47 14.08 -6.49
N SER A 52 -4.78 15.37 -6.66
CA SER A 52 -6.16 15.87 -6.82
C SER A 52 -6.86 15.29 -8.06
N LYS A 53 -6.12 15.18 -9.18
CA LYS A 53 -6.60 14.51 -10.39
C LYS A 53 -6.87 13.03 -10.14
N LEU A 54 -6.01 12.31 -9.43
CA LEU A 54 -6.24 10.90 -9.10
C LEU A 54 -7.49 10.71 -8.25
N VAL A 55 -7.65 11.53 -7.20
CA VAL A 55 -8.82 11.52 -6.30
C VAL A 55 -10.11 11.74 -7.09
N SER A 56 -10.14 12.75 -7.96
CA SER A 56 -11.31 13.07 -8.77
C SER A 56 -11.63 12.00 -9.82
N GLN A 57 -10.61 11.47 -10.51
CA GLN A 57 -10.78 10.43 -11.53
C GLN A 57 -11.28 9.11 -10.93
N ARG A 58 -10.72 8.69 -9.80
CA ARG A 58 -11.08 7.43 -9.14
C ARG A 58 -12.29 7.54 -8.21
N ARG A 59 -12.81 8.75 -8.03
CA ARG A 59 -13.96 9.05 -7.15
C ARG A 59 -13.75 8.52 -5.73
N TYR A 60 -12.53 8.62 -5.23
CA TYR A 60 -12.24 8.26 -3.85
C TYR A 60 -12.95 9.21 -2.90
N LEU A 61 -13.45 8.68 -1.79
CA LEU A 61 -14.06 9.47 -0.73
C LEU A 61 -12.94 10.13 0.06
N CYS A 62 -12.42 11.22 -0.47
CA CYS A 62 -11.34 11.98 0.14
C CYS A 62 -11.83 13.30 0.71
N ARG A 63 -11.35 13.63 1.90
CA ARG A 63 -11.42 14.96 2.50
C ARG A 63 -10.02 15.55 2.53
N ARG A 64 -9.90 16.80 2.11
CA ARG A 64 -8.69 17.57 2.34
C ARG A 64 -8.77 18.16 3.75
N SER A 65 -7.71 17.98 4.54
CA SER A 65 -7.59 18.66 5.82
C SER A 65 -7.56 20.18 5.61
N ARG A 66 -8.27 20.94 6.45
CA ARG A 66 -8.39 22.41 6.27
C ARG A 66 -7.10 23.15 6.61
N ASP A 67 -6.31 22.58 7.52
CA ASP A 67 -5.13 23.23 8.10
C ASP A 67 -3.80 22.57 7.68
N SER A 68 -3.86 21.56 6.80
CA SER A 68 -2.68 20.89 6.27
C SER A 68 -2.83 20.58 4.78
N TYR A 69 -1.70 20.31 4.11
CA TYR A 69 -1.66 19.82 2.73
C TYR A 69 -1.84 18.29 2.68
N THR A 70 -2.72 17.77 3.54
CA THR A 70 -3.00 16.35 3.70
C THR A 70 -4.34 16.00 3.06
N PHE A 71 -4.37 14.92 2.28
CA PHE A 71 -5.60 14.24 1.90
C PHE A 71 -5.84 13.04 2.79
N GLU A 72 -7.05 12.91 3.30
CA GLU A 72 -7.52 11.70 3.97
C GLU A 72 -8.60 11.05 3.13
N CYS A 73 -8.40 9.79 2.76
CA CYS A 73 -9.27 9.05 1.86
C CYS A 73 -9.72 7.73 2.49
N ASP A 74 -11.01 7.40 2.34
CA ASP A 74 -11.52 6.07 2.63
C ASP A 74 -11.55 5.25 1.34
N ILE A 75 -10.66 4.25 1.23
CA ILE A 75 -10.48 3.44 0.02
C ILE A 75 -10.57 1.96 0.39
N ASN A 76 -11.59 1.26 -0.12
CA ASN A 76 -11.80 -0.17 0.10
C ASN A 76 -11.73 -0.58 1.59
N GLY A 77 -12.22 0.28 2.48
CA GLY A 77 -12.16 0.05 3.93
C GLY A 77 -10.74 0.19 4.51
N ALA A 78 -9.83 0.89 3.85
CA ALA A 78 -8.60 1.39 4.44
C ALA A 78 -8.66 2.92 4.54
N LYS A 79 -8.12 3.46 5.64
CA LYS A 79 -7.96 4.90 5.82
C LYS A 79 -6.59 5.31 5.29
N VAL A 80 -6.57 6.04 4.19
CA VAL A 80 -5.35 6.47 3.50
C VAL A 80 -5.10 7.94 3.77
N THR A 81 -3.92 8.26 4.26
CA THR A 81 -3.43 9.62 4.50
C THR A 81 -2.31 9.91 3.52
N VAL A 82 -2.41 11.00 2.79
CA VAL A 82 -1.43 11.43 1.78
C VAL A 82 -0.92 12.79 2.21
N ASP A 83 0.35 12.85 2.62
CA ASP A 83 0.96 14.04 3.19
C ASP A 83 1.85 14.75 2.17
N SER A 84 1.63 16.05 2.07
CA SER A 84 2.43 17.00 1.32
C SER A 84 2.89 18.13 2.24
N GLU A 85 3.97 18.80 1.87
CA GLU A 85 4.46 19.98 2.57
C GLU A 85 3.81 21.27 2.03
N GLU A 86 3.45 21.33 0.73
CA GLU A 86 2.78 22.48 0.11
C GLU A 86 2.00 22.07 -1.17
N VAL A 87 1.06 22.89 -1.64
CA VAL A 87 0.32 22.63 -2.90
C VAL A 87 1.20 22.77 -4.16
N ASP A 88 2.42 23.27 -4.02
CA ASP A 88 3.26 23.58 -5.17
C ASP A 88 3.94 22.33 -5.77
N ALA A 89 4.45 22.47 -7.00
CA ALA A 89 5.16 21.39 -7.67
C ALA A 89 6.58 21.14 -7.10
N ARG A 90 7.07 21.99 -6.19
CA ARG A 90 8.38 21.86 -5.54
C ARG A 90 8.30 21.03 -4.26
N HIS A 91 7.11 20.86 -3.71
CA HIS A 91 6.83 20.14 -2.47
C HIS A 91 5.87 18.96 -2.75
N PRO A 92 6.33 17.92 -3.46
CA PRO A 92 5.50 16.76 -3.77
C PRO A 92 5.05 16.04 -2.49
N ILE A 93 4.12 15.10 -2.65
CA ILE A 93 3.78 14.11 -1.63
C ILE A 93 5.10 13.47 -1.15
N TRP A 94 5.30 13.45 0.16
CA TRP A 94 6.51 12.86 0.76
C TRP A 94 6.18 11.60 1.56
N ARG A 95 4.92 11.43 1.97
CA ARG A 95 4.44 10.26 2.71
C ARG A 95 3.04 9.84 2.26
N VAL A 96 2.83 8.53 2.20
CA VAL A 96 1.53 7.90 2.04
C VAL A 96 1.36 6.83 3.10
N LYS A 97 0.40 7.00 4.00
CA LYS A 97 0.06 6.03 5.05
C LYS A 97 -1.30 5.40 4.78
N ALA A 98 -1.42 4.09 4.88
CA ALA A 98 -2.69 3.37 4.79
C ALA A 98 -2.92 2.49 6.02
N GLU A 99 -3.91 2.84 6.82
CA GLU A 99 -4.38 2.04 7.95
C GLU A 99 -5.40 1.00 7.44
N LEU A 100 -5.07 -0.28 7.62
CA LEU A 100 -5.84 -1.40 7.10
C LEU A 100 -6.83 -1.87 8.17
N ASN A 101 -8.13 -1.83 7.89
CA ASN A 101 -9.15 -2.29 8.86
C ASN A 101 -9.15 -3.81 9.06
N ASN A 102 -8.67 -4.58 8.08
CA ASN A 102 -8.51 -6.03 8.20
C ASN A 102 -7.29 -6.49 7.37
N PRO A 103 -6.08 -6.42 7.96
CA PRO A 103 -4.86 -6.78 7.25
C PRO A 103 -4.72 -8.28 6.95
N GLY A 104 -5.54 -9.14 7.59
CA GLY A 104 -5.39 -10.59 7.53
C GLY A 104 -4.18 -11.09 8.33
N ALA A 105 -3.78 -12.34 8.11
CA ALA A 105 -2.61 -12.92 8.77
C ALA A 105 -1.32 -12.20 8.33
N GLN A 106 -0.46 -11.84 9.29
CA GLN A 106 0.74 -11.04 9.03
C GLN A 106 1.65 -11.65 7.97
N ASP A 107 1.91 -12.96 8.01
CA ASP A 107 2.76 -13.64 7.02
C ASP A 107 2.18 -13.55 5.59
N ALA A 108 0.86 -13.63 5.46
CA ALA A 108 0.18 -13.48 4.16
C ALA A 108 0.25 -12.03 3.66
N ALA A 109 0.08 -11.05 4.55
CA ALA A 109 0.22 -9.64 4.23
C ALA A 109 1.65 -9.31 3.77
N VAL A 110 2.66 -9.71 4.54
CA VAL A 110 4.09 -9.48 4.24
C VAL A 110 4.47 -10.11 2.89
N LYS A 111 4.03 -11.34 2.63
CA LYS A 111 4.23 -11.98 1.33
C LYS A 111 3.56 -11.19 0.21
N SER A 112 2.29 -10.83 0.39
CA SER A 112 1.53 -10.07 -0.60
C SER A 112 2.18 -8.71 -0.93
N ILE A 113 2.67 -8.00 0.09
CA ILE A 113 3.37 -6.72 -0.06
C ILE A 113 4.69 -6.93 -0.84
N SER A 114 5.47 -7.94 -0.45
CA SER A 114 6.75 -8.28 -1.09
C SER A 114 6.57 -8.60 -2.57
N ASP A 115 5.55 -9.40 -2.91
CA ASP A 115 5.22 -9.76 -4.30
C ASP A 115 4.77 -8.53 -5.12
N GLN A 116 4.02 -7.61 -4.51
CA GLN A 116 3.51 -6.40 -5.17
C GLN A 116 4.60 -5.36 -5.46
N PHE A 117 5.46 -5.10 -4.48
CA PHE A 117 6.58 -4.16 -4.62
C PHE A 117 7.82 -4.80 -5.24
N ASN A 118 7.81 -6.11 -5.46
CA ASN A 118 8.94 -6.89 -5.95
C ASN A 118 10.22 -6.59 -5.14
N ALA A 119 10.07 -6.61 -3.82
CA ALA A 119 11.12 -6.27 -2.86
C ALA A 119 11.12 -7.29 -1.71
N GLN A 120 12.30 -7.56 -1.16
CA GLN A 120 12.43 -8.47 -0.02
C GLN A 120 12.13 -7.74 1.30
N PRO A 121 11.36 -8.36 2.21
CA PRO A 121 11.07 -7.79 3.51
C PRO A 121 12.30 -7.88 4.42
N ILE A 122 12.56 -6.80 5.15
CA ILE A 122 13.52 -6.73 6.24
C ILE A 122 12.70 -6.74 7.53
N LYS A 123 12.93 -7.73 8.40
CA LYS A 123 12.22 -7.80 9.68
C LYS A 123 12.89 -6.85 10.68
N GLU A 124 12.11 -5.95 11.23
CA GLU A 124 12.52 -5.02 12.28
C GLU A 124 11.85 -5.36 13.62
N ARG A 125 12.12 -4.56 14.66
CA ARG A 125 11.54 -4.78 16.00
C ARG A 125 10.03 -4.53 16.03
N GLU A 126 9.56 -3.54 15.28
CA GLU A 126 8.17 -3.06 15.30
C GLU A 126 7.38 -3.50 14.05
N GLY A 127 7.98 -4.28 13.15
CA GLY A 127 7.32 -4.70 11.92
C GLY A 127 8.27 -5.13 10.83
N TRP A 128 7.91 -4.82 9.59
CA TRP A 128 8.68 -5.11 8.39
C TRP A 128 8.93 -3.86 7.58
N THR A 129 10.08 -3.79 6.95
CA THR A 129 10.45 -2.71 6.04
C THR A 129 10.87 -3.27 4.69
N TRP A 130 10.68 -2.48 3.64
CA TRP A 130 11.15 -2.77 2.29
C TRP A 130 11.78 -1.50 1.72
N ILE A 131 12.90 -1.68 1.03
CA ILE A 131 13.45 -0.63 0.18
C ILE A 131 12.80 -0.77 -1.18
N VAL A 132 11.96 0.20 -1.55
CA VAL A 132 11.16 0.14 -2.78
C VAL A 132 11.54 1.31 -3.69
N GLY A 133 11.91 1.02 -4.93
CA GLY A 133 12.39 2.06 -5.86
C GLY A 133 13.69 2.74 -5.41
N ARG A 134 13.94 3.97 -5.90
CA ARG A 134 15.13 4.76 -5.55
C ARG A 134 14.80 5.74 -4.43
N GLY A 135 15.08 5.35 -3.19
CA GLY A 135 14.99 6.24 -2.02
C GLY A 135 13.64 6.25 -1.30
N LEU A 136 12.71 5.35 -1.65
CA LEU A 136 11.49 5.16 -0.87
C LEU A 136 11.65 3.99 0.08
N LYS A 137 11.15 4.20 1.29
CA LYS A 137 11.02 3.16 2.30
C LYS A 137 9.55 2.86 2.50
N LEU A 138 9.21 1.59 2.38
CA LEU A 138 7.91 1.07 2.80
C LEU A 138 8.07 0.40 4.16
N SER A 139 7.15 0.63 5.07
CA SER A 139 7.09 -0.02 6.37
C SER A 139 5.70 -0.55 6.66
N TYR A 140 5.63 -1.62 7.46
CA TYR A 140 4.41 -2.29 7.85
C TYR A 140 4.52 -2.77 9.30
N ASP A 141 3.68 -2.24 10.17
CA ASP A 141 3.67 -2.57 11.61
C ASP A 141 2.68 -3.70 11.98
N GLY A 142 1.98 -4.26 10.99
CA GLY A 142 0.92 -5.24 11.19
C GLY A 142 -0.50 -4.68 11.07
N LEU A 143 -0.65 -3.35 11.04
CA LEU A 143 -1.94 -2.64 10.91
C LEU A 143 -1.90 -1.56 9.83
N ALA A 144 -0.79 -0.85 9.71
CA ALA A 144 -0.61 0.27 8.79
C ALA A 144 0.57 0.03 7.86
N LEU A 145 0.38 0.41 6.60
CA LEU A 145 1.44 0.57 5.61
C LEU A 145 1.86 2.03 5.55
N ASP A 146 3.16 2.31 5.57
CA ASP A 146 3.69 3.66 5.44
C ASP A 146 4.79 3.69 4.38
N LEU A 147 4.55 4.43 3.30
CA LEU A 147 5.46 4.62 2.18
C LEU A 147 5.98 6.06 2.20
N VAL A 148 7.29 6.21 2.37
CA VAL A 148 7.93 7.50 2.64
C VAL A 148 9.12 7.73 1.71
N ASP A 149 9.29 8.95 1.23
CA ASP A 149 10.56 9.44 0.70
C ASP A 149 11.50 9.79 1.85
N GLU A 150 12.54 8.98 2.04
CA GLU A 150 13.45 9.10 3.19
C GLU A 150 14.22 10.42 3.19
N ALA A 151 14.54 10.99 2.02
CA ALA A 151 15.25 12.25 1.92
C ALA A 151 14.34 13.43 2.31
N ALA A 152 13.09 13.39 1.86
CA ALA A 152 12.09 14.40 2.23
C ALA A 152 11.75 14.35 3.73
N GLU A 153 11.54 13.16 4.28
CA GLU A 153 11.29 12.99 5.71
C GLU A 153 12.47 13.48 6.57
N ALA A 154 13.70 13.16 6.16
CA ALA A 154 14.90 13.64 6.86
C ALA A 154 15.05 15.17 6.81
N ARG A 155 14.61 15.81 5.72
CA ARG A 155 14.58 17.28 5.60
C ARG A 155 13.55 17.87 6.56
N LEU A 156 12.32 17.35 6.57
CA LEU A 156 11.25 17.83 7.44
C LEU A 156 11.60 17.70 8.92
N ARG A 157 12.13 16.55 9.36
CA ARG A 157 12.58 16.36 10.75
C ARG A 157 13.65 17.37 11.17
N LYS A 158 14.54 17.77 10.26
CA LYS A 158 15.55 18.80 10.54
C LYS A 158 14.95 20.20 10.64
N GLU A 159 13.92 20.50 9.86
CA GLU A 159 13.21 21.78 9.93
C GLU A 159 12.38 21.88 11.22
N GLU A 160 11.71 20.80 11.62
CA GLU A 160 11.01 20.71 12.91
C GLU A 160 11.97 20.87 14.09
N ALA A 161 13.12 20.19 14.08
CA ALA A 161 14.12 20.30 15.14
C ALA A 161 14.77 21.69 15.27
N LYS A 162 14.59 22.57 14.27
CA LYS A 162 15.08 23.95 14.29
C LYS A 162 14.04 24.96 14.80
N ARG A 163 12.76 24.58 14.87
CA ARG A 163 11.69 25.41 15.44
C ARG A 163 11.63 25.27 16.95
#